data_AF-J2GVP6-F1
#
_entry.id   AF-J2GVP6-F1
#
_cell.length_a   1.000
_cell.length_b   1.000
_cell.length_c   1.000
_cell.angle_alpha   90.00
_cell.angle_beta   90.00
_cell.angle_gamma   90.00
#
_symmetry.space_group_name_H-M   'P 1'
#
loop_
_entity.id
_entity.type
_entity.pdbx_description
1 polymer ?
#
loop_
_entity_poly.entity_id
_entity_poly.type
_entity_poly.pdbx_seq_one_letter_code
_entity_poly.pdbx_strand_id
1 'polypeptide(L)'
;MTDAPQPDKSPFAEFGALAPLFDGTRYLAFLNLSHQPEDSVAALKAIVEAAALSLEADITASLSPVHGWRSQVVGASAAIVAAAPSEPTIQALWAALDEPSWASPQLAVAAFLLDPDFASRARRRIEALCRVDPVQWRHQHPDTTMRGGPDAKQLAAMIALCRQHGGLAWLDDLVARPETQAVLAADRDGGGDIATAWLAKARHWLSPAA
;
A
#
# COMPACT_ATOMS: atom_id res chain seq x y z
N MET A 1 9.87 46.54 4.04
CA MET A 1 10.26 45.21 4.54
C MET A 1 9.58 44.20 3.63
N THR A 2 10.27 43.82 2.56
CA THR A 2 9.87 42.72 1.68
C THR A 2 10.33 41.43 2.35
N ASP A 3 9.39 40.61 2.82
CA ASP A 3 9.70 39.27 3.28
C ASP A 3 10.43 38.53 2.15
N ALA A 4 11.64 38.07 2.46
CA ALA A 4 12.35 37.16 1.56
C ALA A 4 11.47 35.91 1.38
N PRO A 5 11.33 35.38 0.15
CA PRO A 5 10.60 34.13 -0.05
C PRO A 5 11.19 33.07 0.87
N GLN A 6 10.36 32.50 1.75
CA GLN A 6 10.76 31.33 2.52
C GLN A 6 11.26 30.28 1.51
N PRO A 7 12.42 29.63 1.75
CA PRO A 7 12.87 28.56 0.87
C PRO A 7 11.74 27.56 0.75
N ASP A 8 11.37 27.23 -0.49
CA ASP A 8 10.32 26.27 -0.83
C ASP A 8 10.47 25.05 0.08
N LYS A 9 9.58 24.92 1.07
CA LYS A 9 9.51 23.72 1.87
C LYS A 9 9.18 22.60 0.90
N SER A 10 10.04 21.60 0.81
CA SER A 10 9.77 20.41 0.00
C SER A 10 8.34 19.96 0.27
N PRO A 11 7.51 19.70 -0.76
CA PRO A 11 6.13 19.26 -0.56
C PRO A 11 6.05 17.93 0.21
N PHE A 12 7.19 17.26 0.40
CA PHE A 12 7.32 15.98 1.09
C PHE A 12 7.84 16.10 2.52
N ALA A 13 8.06 17.32 3.03
CA ALA A 13 8.56 17.56 4.39
C ALA A 13 7.64 16.98 5.48
N GLU A 14 6.36 16.78 5.17
CA GLU A 14 5.38 16.16 6.06
C GLU A 14 5.62 14.67 6.31
N PHE A 15 6.44 14.00 5.48
CA PHE A 15 6.79 12.58 5.68
C PHE A 15 8.03 12.38 6.55
N GLY A 16 8.48 13.43 7.25
CA GLY A 16 9.54 13.36 8.25
C GLY A 16 10.80 12.69 7.74
N ALA A 17 11.22 11.61 8.40
CA ALA A 17 12.44 10.89 8.04
C ALA A 17 12.39 10.24 6.65
N LEU A 18 11.19 9.97 6.11
CA LEU A 18 11.00 9.36 4.79
C LEU A 18 11.03 10.38 3.65
N ALA A 19 10.98 11.69 3.94
CA ALA A 19 10.98 12.77 2.95
C ALA A 19 12.09 12.65 1.86
N PRO A 20 13.34 12.23 2.18
CA PRO A 20 14.39 12.09 1.16
C PRO A 20 14.11 11.01 0.09
N LEU A 21 13.17 10.09 0.33
CA LEU A 21 12.79 9.07 -0.67
C LEU A 21 11.88 9.63 -1.77
N PHE A 22 11.41 10.87 -1.62
CA PHE A 22 10.60 11.57 -2.61
C PHE A 22 11.41 12.52 -3.49
N ASP A 23 12.71 12.68 -3.24
CA ASP A 23 13.59 13.47 -4.08
C ASP A 23 13.71 12.82 -5.48
N GLY A 24 13.28 13.56 -6.50
CA GLY A 24 13.23 13.09 -7.88
C GLY A 24 12.20 11.97 -8.07
N THR A 25 12.67 10.77 -8.44
CA THR A 25 11.83 9.62 -8.77
C THR A 25 12.13 8.37 -7.92
N ARG A 26 12.87 8.52 -6.82
CA ARG A 26 13.29 7.39 -5.96
C ARG A 26 12.11 6.54 -5.47
N TYR A 27 10.97 7.16 -5.14
CA TYR A 27 9.76 6.44 -4.73
C TYR A 27 9.27 5.40 -5.78
N LEU A 28 9.56 5.59 -7.07
CA LEU A 28 9.19 4.63 -8.12
C LEU A 28 9.91 3.29 -7.97
N ALA A 29 11.09 3.26 -7.35
CA ALA A 29 11.79 2.02 -7.06
C ALA A 29 10.92 1.08 -6.20
N PHE A 30 10.11 1.63 -5.29
CA PHE A 30 9.24 0.85 -4.40
C PHE A 30 7.95 0.38 -5.07
N LEU A 31 7.50 1.03 -6.15
CA LEU A 31 6.30 0.62 -6.88
C LEU A 31 6.47 -0.79 -7.47
N ASN A 32 7.62 -1.07 -8.08
CA ASN A 32 7.86 -2.34 -8.77
C ASN A 32 8.99 -3.17 -8.17
N LEU A 33 9.78 -2.61 -7.24
CA LEU A 33 11.02 -3.21 -6.71
C LEU A 33 11.89 -3.76 -7.85
N SER A 34 12.05 -2.97 -8.90
CA SER A 34 12.69 -3.33 -10.16
C SER A 34 13.55 -2.19 -10.69
N HIS A 35 14.43 -2.48 -11.65
CA HIS A 35 15.37 -1.53 -12.25
C HIS A 35 16.28 -0.87 -11.22
N GLN A 36 17.21 -1.66 -10.69
CA GLN A 36 18.23 -1.23 -9.73
C GLN A 36 17.65 -0.65 -8.42
N PRO A 37 16.82 -1.41 -7.67
CA PRO A 37 16.23 -0.94 -6.43
C PRO A 37 17.27 -0.82 -5.28
N GLU A 38 18.49 -1.33 -5.45
CA GLU A 38 19.49 -1.53 -4.39
C GLU A 38 19.76 -0.23 -3.62
N ASP A 39 20.07 0.86 -4.33
CA ASP A 39 20.41 2.14 -3.69
C ASP A 39 19.22 2.74 -2.95
N SER A 40 18.00 2.62 -3.51
CA SER A 40 16.79 3.15 -2.89
C SER A 40 16.37 2.32 -1.67
N VAL A 41 16.51 1.00 -1.76
CA VAL A 41 16.25 0.07 -0.64
C VAL A 41 17.29 0.24 0.46
N ALA A 42 18.57 0.40 0.12
CA ALA A 42 19.63 0.69 1.08
C ALA A 42 19.40 2.02 1.79
N ALA A 43 19.00 3.07 1.05
CA ALA A 43 18.63 4.35 1.63
C ALA A 43 17.43 4.23 2.59
N LEU A 44 16.38 3.49 2.20
CA LEU A 44 15.23 3.23 3.06
C LEU A 44 15.63 2.49 4.34
N LYS A 45 16.45 1.44 4.24
CA LYS A 45 16.95 0.68 5.39
C LYS A 45 17.74 1.56 6.36
N ALA A 46 18.63 2.40 5.84
CA ALA A 46 19.39 3.35 6.65
C ALA A 46 18.50 4.38 7.35
N ILE A 47 17.46 4.89 6.67
CA ILE A 47 16.47 5.80 7.26
C ILE A 47 15.71 5.11 8.39
N VAL A 48 15.19 3.90 8.16
CA VAL A 48 14.43 3.13 9.15
C VAL A 48 15.27 2.86 10.40
N GLU A 49 16.53 2.49 10.23
CA GLU A 49 17.47 2.27 11.34
C GLU A 49 17.74 3.56 12.13
N ALA A 50 17.92 4.69 11.46
CA ALA A 50 18.23 5.97 12.10
C ALA A 50 17.01 6.64 12.78
N ALA A 51 15.79 6.37 12.30
CA ALA A 51 14.59 7.11 12.67
C ALA A 51 13.69 6.41 13.70
N ALA A 52 14.20 5.43 14.44
CA ALA A 52 13.40 4.53 15.29
C ALA A 52 12.36 5.22 16.22
N LEU A 53 12.61 6.45 16.67
CA LEU A 53 11.70 7.19 17.57
C LEU A 53 10.54 7.91 16.87
N SER A 54 10.67 8.29 15.60
CA SER A 54 9.62 9.00 14.83
C SER A 54 9.00 8.16 13.71
N LEU A 55 9.61 7.01 13.40
CA LEU A 55 9.30 6.24 12.20
C LEU A 55 7.83 5.82 12.10
N GLU A 56 7.18 5.46 13.21
CA GLU A 56 5.76 5.08 13.19
C GLU A 56 4.87 6.25 12.72
N ALA A 57 5.13 7.46 13.22
CA ALA A 57 4.38 8.65 12.82
C ALA A 57 4.61 8.95 11.32
N ASP A 58 5.86 8.83 10.85
CA ASP A 58 6.21 9.08 9.45
C ASP A 58 5.60 8.02 8.50
N ILE A 59 5.56 6.75 8.92
CA ILE A 59 4.90 5.65 8.19
C ILE A 59 3.39 5.89 8.10
N THR A 60 2.75 6.17 9.23
CA THR A 60 1.29 6.38 9.28
C THR A 60 0.87 7.63 8.49
N ALA A 61 1.66 8.70 8.54
CA ALA A 61 1.47 9.88 7.68
C ALA A 61 1.60 9.50 6.20
N SER A 62 2.63 8.73 5.83
CA SER A 62 2.84 8.29 4.44
C SER A 62 1.72 7.39 3.91
N LEU A 63 1.11 6.58 4.78
CA LEU A 63 -0.02 5.70 4.45
C LEU A 63 -1.36 6.43 4.37
N SER A 64 -1.46 7.67 4.85
CA SER A 64 -2.72 8.40 4.85
C SER A 64 -3.27 8.57 3.42
N PRO A 65 -4.57 8.29 3.19
CA PRO A 65 -5.19 8.34 1.87
C PRO A 65 -5.05 9.68 1.14
N VAL A 66 -4.92 10.78 1.88
CA VAL A 66 -4.90 12.15 1.32
C VAL A 66 -3.64 12.45 0.49
N HIS A 67 -2.53 11.73 0.72
CA HIS A 67 -1.26 11.95 0.03
C HIS A 67 -1.09 11.09 -1.24
N GLY A 68 -2.02 10.15 -1.46
CA GLY A 68 -2.08 9.31 -2.66
C GLY A 68 -1.03 8.19 -2.70
N TRP A 69 -1.01 7.47 -3.83
CA TRP A 69 -0.31 6.18 -3.92
C TRP A 69 1.22 6.26 -3.76
N ARG A 70 1.84 7.41 -4.06
CA ARG A 70 3.30 7.57 -4.04
C ARG A 70 3.86 7.48 -2.62
N SER A 71 3.24 8.17 -1.67
CA SER A 71 3.64 8.09 -0.26
C SER A 71 3.26 6.74 0.33
N GLN A 72 2.08 6.23 -0.04
CA GLN A 72 1.58 4.94 0.44
C GLN A 72 2.54 3.79 0.14
N VAL A 73 3.12 3.73 -1.06
CA VAL A 73 4.09 2.67 -1.39
C VAL A 73 5.41 2.80 -0.62
N VAL A 74 5.85 4.03 -0.32
CA VAL A 74 7.02 4.28 0.54
C VAL A 74 6.72 3.87 1.98
N GLY A 75 5.58 4.30 2.54
CA GLY A 75 5.15 3.95 3.89
C GLY A 75 4.98 2.44 4.08
N ALA A 76 4.38 1.76 3.11
CA ALA A 76 4.26 0.30 3.12
C ALA A 76 5.61 -0.42 3.08
N SER A 77 6.54 0.08 2.25
CA SER A 77 7.89 -0.47 2.17
C SER A 77 8.66 -0.25 3.47
N ALA A 78 8.55 0.94 4.07
CA ALA A 78 9.15 1.27 5.36
C ALA A 78 8.60 0.39 6.49
N ALA A 79 7.28 0.14 6.51
CA ALA A 79 6.65 -0.74 7.48
C ALA A 79 7.18 -2.19 7.38
N ILE A 80 7.39 -2.70 6.17
CA ILE A 80 7.99 -4.03 5.95
C ILE A 80 9.42 -4.08 6.47
N VAL A 81 10.24 -3.06 6.14
CA VAL A 81 11.63 -2.97 6.58
C VAL A 81 11.75 -2.88 8.11
N ALA A 82 10.82 -2.19 8.77
CA ALA A 82 10.80 -2.04 10.22
C ALA A 82 10.47 -3.35 10.97
N ALA A 83 9.86 -4.35 10.31
CA ALA A 83 9.56 -5.70 10.81
C ALA A 83 8.66 -5.85 12.05
N ALA A 84 8.39 -4.76 12.77
CA ALA A 84 7.62 -4.74 14.01
C ALA A 84 6.42 -3.82 13.85
N PRO A 85 5.40 -4.22 13.06
CA PRO A 85 4.24 -3.38 12.82
C PRO A 85 3.45 -3.23 14.11
N SER A 86 3.22 -1.99 14.50
CA SER A 86 2.29 -1.65 15.57
C SER A 86 0.84 -1.72 15.07
N GLU A 87 -0.12 -1.84 15.99
CA GLU A 87 -1.55 -1.79 15.62
C GLU A 87 -1.92 -0.51 14.85
N PRO A 88 -1.45 0.71 15.22
CA PRO A 88 -1.67 1.91 14.41
C PRO A 88 -1.17 1.79 12.96
N THR A 89 0.00 1.19 12.75
CA THR A 89 0.55 0.97 11.41
C THR A 89 -0.32 0.01 10.60
N ILE A 90 -0.76 -1.09 11.21
CA ILE A 90 -1.66 -2.07 10.59
C ILE A 90 -3.00 -1.39 10.24
N GLN A 91 -3.56 -0.59 11.16
CA GLN A 91 -4.79 0.17 10.91
C GLN A 91 -4.63 1.17 9.76
N ALA A 92 -3.51 1.89 9.70
CA ALA A 92 -3.21 2.82 8.62
C ALA A 92 -3.08 2.10 7.26
N LEU A 93 -2.46 0.91 7.22
CA LEU A 93 -2.40 0.07 6.01
C LEU A 93 -3.79 -0.34 5.51
N TRP A 94 -4.65 -0.78 6.42
CA TRP A 94 -6.03 -1.16 6.06
C TRP A 94 -6.88 0.04 5.65
N ALA A 95 -6.72 1.19 6.32
CA ALA A 95 -7.38 2.43 5.92
C ALA A 95 -6.93 2.87 4.53
N ALA A 96 -5.63 2.73 4.20
CA ALA A 96 -5.12 3.01 2.86
C ALA A 96 -5.69 2.07 1.79
N LEU A 97 -5.99 0.80 2.16
CA LEU A 97 -6.66 -0.17 1.30
C LEU A 97 -8.18 0.05 1.19
N ASP A 98 -8.79 0.79 2.10
CA ASP A 98 -10.23 1.11 2.01
C ASP A 98 -10.48 2.30 1.07
N GLU A 99 -9.42 2.87 0.50
CA GLU A 99 -9.45 3.99 -0.43
C GLU A 99 -8.79 3.62 -1.78
N PRO A 100 -9.27 4.14 -2.91
CA PRO A 100 -8.71 3.94 -4.24
C PRO A 100 -7.23 4.29 -4.30
N SER A 101 -6.39 3.28 -4.54
CA SER A 101 -4.95 3.46 -4.68
C SER A 101 -4.44 2.68 -5.88
N TRP A 102 -3.64 3.35 -6.72
CA TRP A 102 -2.89 2.68 -7.78
C TRP A 102 -1.91 1.63 -7.24
N ALA A 103 -1.48 1.80 -5.99
CA ALA A 103 -0.59 0.89 -5.28
C ALA A 103 -1.34 -0.13 -4.39
N SER A 104 -2.65 -0.36 -4.63
CA SER A 104 -3.43 -1.31 -3.83
C SER A 104 -2.83 -2.74 -3.79
N PRO A 105 -2.19 -3.29 -4.84
CA PRO A 105 -1.49 -4.57 -4.71
C PRO A 105 -0.33 -4.53 -3.71
N GLN A 106 0.50 -3.47 -3.74
CA GLN A 106 1.65 -3.30 -2.85
C GLN A 106 1.20 -3.12 -1.39
N LEU A 107 0.14 -2.33 -1.17
CA LEU A 107 -0.49 -2.18 0.14
C LEU A 107 -1.04 -3.50 0.66
N ALA A 108 -1.71 -4.28 -0.19
CA ALA A 108 -2.25 -5.59 0.18
C ALA A 108 -1.12 -6.57 0.55
N VAL A 109 0.01 -6.53 -0.15
CA VAL A 109 1.18 -7.34 0.21
C VAL A 109 1.76 -6.89 1.56
N ALA A 110 1.88 -5.59 1.80
CA ALA A 110 2.37 -5.11 3.10
C ALA A 110 1.46 -5.58 4.23
N ALA A 111 0.13 -5.47 4.08
CA ALA A 111 -0.82 -6.02 5.03
C ALA A 111 -0.66 -7.54 5.20
N PHE A 112 -0.47 -8.30 4.11
CA PHE A 112 -0.25 -9.75 4.15
C PHE A 112 1.03 -10.15 4.91
N LEU A 113 2.10 -9.35 4.80
CA LEU A 113 3.37 -9.61 5.48
C LEU A 113 3.34 -9.20 6.95
N LEU A 114 2.55 -8.19 7.31
CA LEU A 114 2.62 -7.50 8.61
C LEU A 114 1.47 -7.84 9.55
N ASP A 115 0.30 -8.23 9.03
CA ASP A 115 -0.89 -8.50 9.84
C ASP A 115 -1.12 -10.02 9.99
N PRO A 116 -0.95 -10.59 11.21
CA PRO A 116 -1.26 -11.99 11.48
C PRO A 116 -2.72 -12.38 11.18
N ASP A 117 -3.65 -11.42 11.25
CA ASP A 117 -5.07 -11.60 10.99
C ASP A 117 -5.47 -11.25 9.54
N PHE A 118 -4.49 -11.14 8.63
CA PHE A 118 -4.71 -10.72 7.25
C PHE A 118 -5.88 -11.43 6.59
N ALA A 119 -5.92 -12.78 6.64
CA ALA A 119 -6.98 -13.55 5.99
C ALA A 119 -8.38 -13.20 6.53
N SER A 120 -8.52 -12.96 7.83
CA SER A 120 -9.81 -12.57 8.42
C SER A 120 -10.22 -11.14 8.03
N ARG A 121 -9.29 -10.19 7.97
CA ARG A 121 -9.57 -8.80 7.60
C ARG A 121 -9.78 -8.64 6.08
N ALA A 122 -9.03 -9.41 5.28
CA ALA A 122 -9.18 -9.49 3.83
C ALA A 122 -10.53 -10.11 3.45
N ARG A 123 -10.97 -11.17 4.14
CA ARG A 123 -12.26 -11.82 3.87
C ARG A 123 -13.43 -10.84 3.82
N ARG A 124 -13.56 -9.95 4.82
CA ARG A 124 -14.64 -8.96 4.87
C ARG A 124 -14.64 -8.04 3.65
N ARG A 125 -13.46 -7.64 3.19
CA ARG A 125 -13.28 -6.78 2.01
C ARG A 125 -13.56 -7.54 0.73
N ILE A 126 -13.08 -8.77 0.60
CA ILE A 126 -13.34 -9.65 -0.54
C ILE A 126 -14.85 -9.94 -0.67
N GLU A 127 -15.55 -10.22 0.43
CA GLU A 127 -17.01 -10.39 0.48
C GLU A 127 -17.77 -9.12 0.04
N ALA A 128 -17.20 -7.95 0.31
CA ALA A 128 -17.70 -6.66 -0.17
C ALA A 128 -17.18 -6.27 -1.57
N LEU A 129 -16.46 -7.16 -2.27
CA LEU A 129 -15.83 -6.94 -3.58
C LEU A 129 -14.83 -5.76 -3.58
N CYS A 130 -14.13 -5.56 -2.46
CA CYS A 130 -13.22 -4.43 -2.20
C CYS A 130 -13.86 -3.10 -2.58
N ARG A 131 -15.14 -2.94 -2.24
CA ARG A 131 -15.91 -1.76 -2.61
C ARG A 131 -15.47 -0.55 -1.79
N VAL A 132 -15.14 0.52 -2.50
CA VAL A 132 -14.91 1.85 -1.95
C VAL A 132 -16.23 2.59 -1.84
N ASP A 133 -16.47 3.27 -0.71
CA ASP A 133 -17.65 4.12 -0.54
C ASP A 133 -17.58 5.36 -1.48
N PRO A 134 -18.46 5.48 -2.48
CA PRO A 134 -18.44 6.58 -3.43
C PRO A 134 -18.83 7.94 -2.82
N VAL A 135 -19.50 7.98 -1.66
CA VAL A 135 -19.86 9.23 -0.97
C VAL A 135 -18.66 9.77 -0.21
N GLN A 136 -18.05 8.93 0.62
CA GLN A 136 -16.82 9.26 1.34
C GLN A 136 -15.72 9.69 0.37
N TRP A 137 -15.52 8.92 -0.70
CA TRP A 137 -14.53 9.24 -1.73
C TRP A 137 -14.75 10.62 -2.36
N ARG A 138 -15.99 10.94 -2.76
CA ARG A 138 -16.31 12.25 -3.34
C ARG A 138 -16.13 13.40 -2.36
N HIS A 139 -16.39 13.18 -1.07
CA HIS A 139 -16.17 14.20 -0.05
C HIS A 139 -14.68 14.48 0.14
N GLN A 140 -13.83 13.45 0.10
CA GLN A 140 -12.38 13.59 0.25
C GLN A 140 -11.70 14.11 -1.04
N HIS A 141 -12.25 13.78 -2.20
CA HIS A 141 -11.68 14.10 -3.51
C HIS A 141 -12.74 14.69 -4.46
N PRO A 142 -13.23 15.91 -4.22
CA PRO A 142 -14.33 16.50 -5.00
C PRO A 142 -14.02 16.67 -6.49
N ASP A 143 -12.74 16.78 -6.85
CA ASP A 143 -12.28 17.04 -8.23
C ASP A 143 -11.94 15.75 -9.01
N THR A 144 -12.11 14.56 -8.43
CA THR A 144 -11.75 13.30 -9.11
C THR A 144 -12.87 12.77 -9.99
N THR A 145 -12.49 12.21 -11.15
CA THR A 145 -13.40 11.49 -12.04
C THR A 145 -13.53 10.00 -11.68
N MET A 146 -12.70 9.50 -10.75
CA MET A 146 -12.81 8.13 -10.26
C MET A 146 -14.13 7.95 -9.51
N ARG A 147 -14.89 6.94 -9.92
CA ARG A 147 -16.15 6.57 -9.27
C ARG A 147 -15.85 5.48 -8.25
N GLY A 148 -16.33 5.66 -7.02
CA GLY A 148 -16.36 4.56 -6.05
C GLY A 148 -17.18 3.38 -6.56
N GLY A 149 -16.98 2.22 -5.95
CA GLY A 149 -17.47 0.95 -6.48
C GLY A 149 -16.48 -0.18 -6.20
N PRO A 150 -16.70 -1.38 -6.75
CA PRO A 150 -15.76 -2.49 -6.63
C PRO A 150 -14.39 -2.15 -7.23
N ASP A 151 -13.32 -2.37 -6.48
CA ASP A 151 -11.94 -2.28 -6.98
C ASP A 151 -11.47 -3.67 -7.43
N ALA A 152 -11.51 -3.90 -8.75
CA ALA A 152 -11.13 -5.17 -9.36
C ALA A 152 -9.67 -5.54 -9.12
N LYS A 153 -8.77 -4.55 -9.16
CA LYS A 153 -7.33 -4.73 -9.00
C LYS A 153 -6.99 -5.14 -7.59
N GLN A 154 -7.57 -4.45 -6.60
CA GLN A 154 -7.41 -4.78 -5.20
C GLN A 154 -8.04 -6.13 -4.85
N LEU A 155 -9.24 -6.41 -5.37
CA LEU A 155 -9.91 -7.69 -5.18
C LEU A 155 -9.04 -8.86 -5.68
N ALA A 156 -8.51 -8.75 -6.90
CA ALA A 156 -7.61 -9.75 -7.47
C ALA A 156 -6.34 -9.93 -6.62
N ALA A 157 -5.72 -8.83 -6.16
CA ALA A 157 -4.56 -8.85 -5.28
C ALA A 157 -4.86 -9.58 -3.96
N MET A 158 -5.95 -9.25 -3.27
CA MET A 158 -6.32 -9.87 -1.99
C MET A 158 -6.64 -11.36 -2.14
N ILE A 159 -7.33 -11.76 -3.21
CA ILE A 159 -7.61 -13.17 -3.50
C ILE A 159 -6.30 -13.94 -3.71
N ALA A 160 -5.38 -13.40 -4.53
CA ALA A 160 -4.09 -14.03 -4.81
C ALA A 160 -3.27 -14.23 -3.52
N LEU A 161 -3.25 -13.22 -2.64
CA LEU A 161 -2.57 -13.28 -1.36
C LEU A 161 -3.24 -14.24 -0.37
N CYS A 162 -4.57 -14.24 -0.28
CA CYS A 162 -5.29 -15.20 0.56
C CYS A 162 -5.00 -16.65 0.15
N ARG A 163 -4.88 -16.94 -1.16
CA ARG A 163 -4.50 -18.27 -1.65
C ARG A 163 -3.12 -18.74 -1.17
N GLN A 164 -2.21 -17.82 -0.80
CA GLN A 164 -0.90 -18.17 -0.23
C GLN A 164 -1.00 -18.78 1.18
N HIS A 165 -2.09 -18.54 1.92
CA HIS A 165 -2.31 -19.18 3.23
C HIS A 165 -2.78 -20.64 3.12
N GLY A 166 -3.32 -21.06 1.97
CA GLY A 166 -3.92 -22.37 1.78
C GLY A 166 -5.22 -22.58 2.58
N GLY A 167 -6.00 -23.60 2.21
CA GLY A 167 -7.12 -24.09 3.04
C GLY A 167 -8.35 -23.17 3.15
N LEU A 168 -8.59 -22.27 2.20
CA LEU A 168 -9.69 -21.30 2.26
C LEU A 168 -10.88 -21.71 1.36
N ALA A 169 -11.63 -22.75 1.75
CA ALA A 169 -12.80 -23.20 0.98
C ALA A 169 -13.82 -22.08 0.71
N TRP A 170 -14.01 -21.17 1.69
CA TRP A 170 -14.88 -20.00 1.53
C TRP A 170 -14.46 -19.09 0.37
N LEU A 171 -13.17 -19.04 0.05
CA LEU A 171 -12.62 -18.18 -1.00
C LEU A 171 -13.00 -18.75 -2.36
N ASP A 172 -12.93 -20.06 -2.55
CA ASP A 172 -13.28 -20.70 -3.82
C ASP A 172 -14.77 -20.53 -4.12
N ASP A 173 -15.64 -20.74 -3.12
CA ASP A 173 -17.08 -20.49 -3.24
C ASP A 173 -17.40 -19.04 -3.61
N LEU A 174 -16.66 -18.09 -3.03
CA LEU A 174 -16.84 -16.66 -3.27
C LEU A 174 -16.32 -16.25 -4.65
N VAL A 175 -15.16 -16.75 -5.05
CA VAL A 175 -14.58 -16.51 -6.37
C VAL A 175 -15.48 -17.07 -7.46
N ALA A 176 -16.13 -18.21 -7.25
CA ALA A 176 -17.02 -18.82 -8.23
C ALA A 176 -18.32 -18.02 -8.49
N ARG A 177 -18.66 -17.04 -7.63
CA ARG A 177 -19.90 -16.26 -7.79
C ARG A 177 -19.86 -15.37 -9.04
N PRO A 178 -20.97 -15.26 -9.80
CA PRO A 178 -21.02 -14.44 -11.02
C PRO A 178 -20.64 -12.97 -10.80
N GLU A 179 -21.07 -12.37 -9.68
CA GLU A 179 -20.77 -10.99 -9.34
C GLU A 179 -19.26 -10.77 -9.07
N THR A 180 -18.60 -11.74 -8.42
CA THR A 180 -17.16 -11.68 -8.18
C THR A 180 -16.40 -11.81 -9.50
N GLN A 181 -16.79 -12.77 -10.35
CA GLN A 181 -16.22 -12.95 -11.68
C GLN A 181 -16.38 -11.71 -12.57
N ALA A 182 -17.54 -11.05 -12.50
CA ALA A 182 -17.79 -9.82 -13.26
C ALA A 182 -16.86 -8.67 -12.83
N VAL A 183 -16.60 -8.53 -11.53
CA VAL A 183 -15.62 -7.53 -11.03
C VAL A 183 -14.20 -7.93 -11.45
N LEU A 184 -13.80 -9.18 -11.27
CA LEU A 184 -12.46 -9.66 -11.64
C LEU A 184 -12.18 -9.50 -13.14
N ALA A 185 -13.20 -9.69 -14.00
CA ALA A 185 -13.06 -9.47 -15.45
C ALA A 185 -12.77 -8.01 -15.82
N ALA A 186 -12.97 -7.05 -14.90
CA ALA A 186 -12.63 -5.65 -15.08
C ALA A 186 -11.20 -5.31 -14.64
N ASP A 187 -10.45 -6.23 -14.04
CA ASP A 187 -9.05 -6.04 -13.66
C ASP A 187 -8.14 -6.04 -14.89
N ARG A 188 -7.87 -4.86 -15.44
CA ARG A 188 -7.03 -4.66 -16.62
C ARG A 188 -5.53 -4.75 -16.31
N ASP A 189 -5.15 -4.55 -15.06
CA ASP A 189 -3.76 -4.43 -14.64
C ASP A 189 -3.19 -5.78 -14.18
N GLY A 190 -4.04 -6.77 -13.91
CA GLY A 190 -3.62 -8.05 -13.34
C GLY A 190 -3.13 -7.87 -11.90
N GLY A 191 -3.95 -7.25 -11.04
CA GLY A 191 -3.62 -6.95 -9.65
C GLY A 191 -3.14 -8.17 -8.85
N GLY A 192 -3.68 -9.36 -9.15
CA GLY A 192 -3.21 -10.63 -8.57
C GLY A 192 -1.76 -10.98 -8.93
N ASP A 193 -1.38 -10.79 -10.19
CA ASP A 193 -0.02 -11.05 -10.68
C ASP A 193 0.96 -10.01 -10.14
N ILE A 194 0.54 -8.73 -10.10
CA ILE A 194 1.32 -7.64 -9.49
C ILE A 194 1.59 -7.96 -8.03
N ALA A 195 0.57 -8.33 -7.24
CA ALA A 195 0.72 -8.65 -5.83
C ALA A 195 1.69 -9.83 -5.61
N THR A 196 1.54 -10.90 -6.40
CA THR A 196 2.40 -12.09 -6.30
C THR A 196 3.86 -11.77 -6.64
N ALA A 197 4.09 -11.05 -7.74
CA ALA A 197 5.44 -10.64 -8.15
C ALA A 197 6.07 -9.68 -7.15
N TRP A 198 5.29 -8.72 -6.63
CA TRP A 198 5.78 -7.75 -5.64
C TRP A 198 6.06 -8.43 -4.30
N LEU A 199 5.25 -9.40 -3.85
CA LEU A 199 5.51 -10.21 -2.65
C LEU A 199 6.86 -10.93 -2.72
N ALA A 200 7.18 -11.57 -3.85
CA ALA A 200 8.47 -12.24 -4.02
C ALA A 200 9.63 -11.25 -3.90
N LYS A 201 9.50 -10.06 -4.51
CA LYS A 201 10.52 -9.01 -4.46
C LYS A 201 10.62 -8.35 -3.09
N ALA A 202 9.51 -8.10 -2.41
CA ALA A 202 9.48 -7.53 -1.06
C ALA A 202 10.19 -8.45 -0.07
N ARG A 203 9.92 -9.76 -0.13
CA ARG A 203 10.65 -10.76 0.67
C ARG A 203 12.15 -10.79 0.38
N HIS A 204 12.56 -10.49 -0.85
CA HIS A 204 13.98 -10.44 -1.19
C HIS A 204 14.66 -9.14 -0.73
N TRP A 205 14.06 -7.99 -1.06
CA TRP A 205 14.69 -6.68 -0.91
C TRP A 205 14.39 -6.01 0.43
N LEU A 206 13.13 -6.10 0.89
CA LEU A 206 12.61 -5.34 2.03
C LEU A 206 12.64 -6.12 3.33
N SER A 207 12.87 -7.44 3.29
CA SER A 207 13.08 -8.20 4.52
C SER A 207 14.17 -7.54 5.38
N PRO A 208 13.98 -7.49 6.70
CA PRO A 208 15.01 -7.06 7.63
C PRO A 208 16.28 -7.87 7.36
N ALA A 209 17.45 -7.23 7.43
CA ALA A 209 18.69 -7.99 7.41
C ALA A 209 18.66 -8.96 8.61
N ALA A 210 18.99 -10.23 8.36
CA ALA A 210 19.13 -11.25 9.39
C ALA A 210 20.29 -10.92 10.34
#